data_AF-A0A946CQP5-F1
#
_entry.id   AF-A0A946CQP5-F1
#
_cell.length_a   1.000
_cell.length_b   1.000
_cell.length_c   1.000
_cell.angle_alpha   90.00
_cell.angle_beta   90.00
_cell.angle_gamma   90.00
#
_symmetry.space_group_name_H-M   'P 1'
#
loop_
_entity.id
_entity.type
_entity.pdbx_description
1 polymer ?
#
loop_
_entity_poly.entity_id
_entity_poly.type
_entity_poly.pdbx_seq_one_letter_code
_entity_poly.pdbx_strand_id
1 'polypeptide(L)'
;MIRITDTIAIDEKEISERFIRAGGPGGQNVNKVSSAVQLQFNAGASSALPEAVKRRLKNLAGRRMTAGGILTIEAKRHRTQERNRTDALQRLIEL
;
A
#
# COMPACT_ATOMS: atom_id res chain seq x y z
N MET A 1 -9.72 -11.04 -4.39
CA MET A 1 -10.61 -9.87 -4.24
C MET A 1 -10.54 -9.35 -2.81
N ILE A 2 -10.14 -8.10 -2.62
CA ILE A 2 -10.00 -7.43 -1.32
C ILE A 2 -11.23 -6.55 -1.09
N ARG A 3 -12.04 -6.88 -0.09
CA ARG A 3 -13.29 -6.17 0.20
C ARG A 3 -13.01 -4.96 1.08
N ILE A 4 -13.38 -3.76 0.61
CA ILE A 4 -13.19 -2.49 1.32
C ILE A 4 -14.49 -2.07 2.00
N THR A 5 -15.61 -2.14 1.27
CA THR A 5 -16.95 -1.90 1.80
C THR A 5 -17.90 -2.99 1.30
N ASP A 6 -19.18 -2.91 1.66
CA ASP A 6 -20.20 -3.81 1.12
C ASP A 6 -20.28 -3.74 -0.42
N THR A 7 -20.05 -2.55 -0.98
CA THR A 7 -20.19 -2.23 -2.41
C THR A 7 -18.88 -2.07 -3.17
N ILE A 8 -17.74 -1.93 -2.47
CA ILE A 8 -16.42 -1.71 -3.07
C ILE A 8 -15.52 -2.89 -2.76
N ALA A 9 -15.07 -3.56 -3.82
CA ALA A 9 -14.03 -4.59 -3.76
C ALA A 9 -12.94 -4.27 -4.77
N ILE A 10 -11.70 -4.37 -4.34
CA ILE A 10 -10.50 -4.18 -5.16
C ILE A 10 -10.01 -5.54 -5.63
N ASP A 11 -9.70 -5.68 -6.92
CA ASP A 11 -9.07 -6.88 -7.43
C ASP A 11 -7.58 -6.90 -7.03
N GLU A 12 -7.07 -8.07 -6.66
CA GLU A 12 -5.67 -8.21 -6.26
C GLU A 12 -4.71 -7.82 -7.39
N LYS A 13 -5.13 -7.89 -8.67
CA LYS A 13 -4.36 -7.44 -9.83
C LYS A 13 -4.16 -5.93 -9.88
N GLU A 14 -5.01 -5.16 -9.20
CA GLU A 14 -4.88 -3.70 -9.10
C GLU A 14 -3.84 -3.29 -8.06
N ILE A 15 -3.38 -4.26 -7.27
CA ILE A 15 -2.41 -4.10 -6.20
C ILE A 15 -1.11 -4.79 -6.62
N SER A 16 0.00 -4.06 -6.53
CA SER A 16 1.34 -4.58 -6.77
C SER A 16 2.17 -4.45 -5.52
N GLU A 17 2.78 -5.54 -5.09
CA GLU A 17 3.56 -5.62 -3.86
C GLU A 17 5.02 -5.87 -4.20
N ARG A 18 5.91 -5.03 -3.66
CA ARG A 18 7.35 -5.15 -3.86
C ARG A 18 8.07 -5.18 -2.53
N PHE A 19 8.97 -6.14 -2.36
CA PHE A 19 9.84 -6.19 -1.20
C PHE A 19 11.01 -5.24 -1.38
N ILE A 20 11.20 -4.34 -0.42
CA ILE A 20 12.27 -3.36 -0.43
C ILE A 20 13.22 -3.62 0.74
N ARG A 21 14.45 -3.11 0.63
CA ARG A 21 15.38 -3.13 1.76
C ARG A 21 14.89 -2.13 2.81
N ALA A 22 14.77 -2.57 4.06
CA ALA A 22 14.49 -1.68 5.18
C ALA A 22 15.73 -0.79 5.42
N GLY A 23 15.75 0.40 4.80
CA GLY A 23 16.83 1.37 4.95
C GLY A 23 16.73 2.15 6.26
N GLY A 24 17.80 2.12 7.06
CA GLY A 24 18.03 2.99 8.22
C GLY A 24 19.54 3.29 8.35
N PRO A 25 19.94 4.52 8.73
CA PRO A 25 21.35 4.88 8.86
C PRO A 25 21.97 4.22 10.10
N GLY A 26 22.96 3.33 9.89
CA GLY A 26 24.00 2.96 10.85
C GLY A 26 23.59 2.28 12.17
N GLY A 27 23.99 1.01 12.33
CA GLY A 27 24.03 0.35 13.65
C GLY A 27 24.22 -1.15 13.50
N GLN A 28 25.30 -1.69 14.08
CA GLN A 28 25.62 -3.12 14.17
C GLN A 28 24.33 -3.90 14.46
N ASN A 29 24.01 -4.92 13.64
CA ASN A 29 22.74 -5.67 13.53
C ASN A 29 21.79 -5.34 12.34
N VAL A 30 22.28 -4.72 11.27
CA VAL A 30 21.62 -4.72 9.93
C VAL A 30 21.79 -6.10 9.26
N ASN A 31 21.20 -7.14 9.84
CA ASN A 31 20.98 -8.41 9.13
C ASN A 31 19.63 -8.30 8.41
N LYS A 32 19.58 -7.61 7.27
CA LYS A 32 19.74 -8.15 5.90
C LYS A 32 18.63 -9.12 5.45
N VAL A 33 17.42 -8.97 5.96
CA VAL A 33 16.21 -9.48 5.29
C VAL A 33 15.38 -8.29 4.79
N SER A 34 15.05 -8.30 3.50
CA SER A 34 14.14 -7.34 2.86
C SER A 34 12.72 -7.56 3.36
N SER A 35 12.48 -7.33 4.66
CA SER A 35 11.17 -7.51 5.29
C SER A 35 10.22 -6.38 4.95
N ALA A 36 10.72 -5.22 4.54
CA ALA A 36 9.88 -4.09 4.18
C ALA A 36 9.10 -4.37 2.89
N VAL A 37 7.83 -4.00 2.89
CA VAL A 37 6.89 -4.16 1.78
C VAL A 37 6.45 -2.78 1.31
N GLN A 38 6.56 -2.55 0.01
CA GLN A 38 5.94 -1.43 -0.68
C GLN A 38 4.74 -1.97 -1.45
N LEU A 39 3.55 -1.52 -1.08
CA LEU A 39 2.29 -1.79 -1.75
C LEU A 39 1.93 -0.61 -2.64
N GLN A 40 1.64 -0.88 -3.91
CA GLN A 40 1.13 0.08 -4.87
C GLN A 40 -0.28 -0.30 -5.29
N PHE A 41 -1.21 0.63 -5.22
CA PHE A 41 -2.58 0.45 -5.64
C PHE A 41 -2.95 1.48 -6.72
N ASN A 42 -3.38 1.01 -7.90
CA ASN A 42 -3.77 1.87 -9.00
C ASN A 42 -5.25 2.29 -8.90
N ALA A 43 -5.54 3.19 -7.97
CA ALA A 43 -6.89 3.74 -7.79
C ALA A 43 -7.41 4.49 -9.02
N GLY A 44 -6.51 5.09 -9.81
CA GLY A 44 -6.83 5.81 -11.05
C GLY A 44 -7.49 4.90 -12.10
N ALA A 45 -6.90 3.73 -12.35
CA ALA A 45 -7.38 2.75 -13.31
C ALA A 45 -8.54 1.89 -12.79
N SER A 46 -8.80 1.89 -11.48
CA SER A 46 -9.81 1.05 -10.88
C SER A 46 -11.24 1.39 -11.35
N SER A 47 -11.93 0.40 -11.91
CA SER A 47 -13.36 0.52 -12.26
C SER A 47 -14.28 0.36 -11.04
N ALA A 48 -13.78 -0.25 -9.96
CA ALA A 48 -14.53 -0.47 -8.74
C ALA A 48 -14.69 0.80 -7.88
N LEU A 49 -13.86 1.82 -8.11
CA LEU A 49 -13.90 3.07 -7.37
C LEU A 49 -14.69 4.15 -8.12
N PRO A 50 -15.80 4.66 -7.55
CA PRO A 50 -16.47 5.85 -8.09
C PRO A 50 -15.55 7.07 -8.05
N GLU A 51 -15.73 8.03 -8.97
CA GLU A 51 -14.89 9.24 -9.04
C GLU A 51 -14.87 10.03 -7.72
N ALA A 52 -15.99 10.09 -7.00
CA ALA A 52 -16.07 10.73 -5.70
C ALA A 52 -15.14 10.07 -4.67
N VAL A 53 -15.03 8.74 -4.69
CA VAL A 53 -14.13 7.97 -3.81
C VAL A 53 -12.69 8.19 -4.24
N LYS A 54 -12.38 8.16 -5.55
CA LYS A 54 -11.03 8.47 -6.06
C LYS A 54 -10.55 9.86 -5.61
N ARG A 55 -11.44 10.88 -5.67
CA ARG A 55 -11.12 12.24 -5.19
C ARG A 55 -10.88 12.30 -3.68
N ARG A 56 -11.70 11.60 -2.88
CA ARG A 56 -11.49 11.52 -1.41
C ARG A 56 -10.18 10.81 -1.08
N LEU A 57 -9.92 9.67 -1.73
CA LEU A 57 -8.68 8.92 -1.57
C LEU A 57 -7.46 9.78 -1.93
N LYS A 58 -7.52 10.58 -3.00
CA LYS A 58 -6.46 11.54 -3.35
C LYS A 58 -6.16 12.51 -2.21
N ASN A 59 -7.19 13.06 -1.58
CA ASN A 59 -7.04 14.00 -0.46
C ASN A 59 -6.46 13.32 0.78
N LEU A 60 -6.91 12.10 1.10
CA LEU A 60 -6.45 11.34 2.28
C LEU A 60 -5.03 10.78 2.10
N ALA A 61 -4.70 10.31 0.90
CA ALA A 61 -3.38 9.84 0.56
C ALA A 61 -2.35 10.98 0.53
N GLY A 62 -2.77 12.16 0.08
CA GLY A 62 -1.90 13.33 -0.06
C GLY A 62 -0.67 13.00 -0.91
N ARG A 63 0.52 13.18 -0.31
CA ARG A 63 1.82 12.92 -0.97
C ARG A 63 2.08 11.45 -1.31
N ARG A 64 1.29 10.52 -0.76
CA ARG A 64 1.42 9.07 -1.03
C ARG A 64 0.81 8.66 -2.36
N MET A 65 0.03 9.52 -3.00
CA MET A 65 -0.58 9.24 -4.30
C MET A 65 0.07 10.06 -5.41
N THR A 66 0.38 9.40 -6.52
CA THR A 66 0.89 10.07 -7.72
C THR A 66 -0.21 10.83 -8.46
N ALA A 67 0.19 11.72 -9.37
CA ALA A 67 -0.76 12.42 -10.25
C ALA A 67 -1.61 11.47 -11.09
N GLY A 68 -1.07 10.30 -11.45
CA GLY A 68 -1.76 9.24 -12.18
C GLY A 68 -2.71 8.38 -11.34
N GLY A 69 -2.90 8.68 -10.05
CA GLY A 69 -3.81 7.90 -9.19
C GLY A 69 -3.21 6.62 -8.62
N ILE A 70 -1.88 6.50 -8.59
CA ILE A 70 -1.20 5.35 -7.99
C ILE A 70 -0.86 5.69 -6.54
N LEU A 71 -1.50 4.99 -5.61
CA LEU A 71 -1.24 5.09 -4.17
C LEU A 71 -0.09 4.18 -3.79
N THR A 72 0.92 4.69 -3.10
CA THR A 72 2.04 3.91 -2.58
C THR A 72 2.02 3.90 -1.05
N ILE A 73 2.06 2.71 -0.46
CA ILE A 73 2.08 2.47 0.98
C ILE A 73 3.33 1.65 1.32
N GLU A 74 4.11 2.10 2.29
CA GLU A 74 5.31 1.39 2.75
C GLU A 74 5.11 0.88 4.18
N ALA A 75 5.33 -0.42 4.37
CA ALA A 75 5.24 -1.13 5.63
C ALA A 75 6.59 -1.77 5.97
N LYS A 76 7.18 -1.34 7.09
CA LYS A 76 8.48 -1.83 7.58
C LYS A 76 8.51 -1.97 9.10
N ARG A 77 7.34 -2.08 9.73
CA ARG A 77 7.17 -2.11 11.19
C ARG A 77 7.59 -3.46 11.79
N HIS A 78 7.46 -4.53 11.02
CA HIS A 78 7.67 -5.90 11.48
C HIS A 78 8.95 -6.52 10.92
N ARG A 79 9.45 -7.56 11.58
CA ARG A 79 10.64 -8.29 11.16
C ARG A 79 10.39 -9.26 10.00
N THR A 80 9.14 -9.59 9.72
CA THR A 80 8.71 -10.57 8.70
C THR A 80 7.96 -9.89 7.55
N GLN A 81 8.18 -10.36 6.33
CA GLN A 81 7.51 -9.87 5.11
C GLN A 81 5.98 -9.98 5.21
N GLU A 82 5.47 -11.13 5.64
CA GLU A 82 4.01 -11.36 5.74
C GLU A 82 3.32 -10.36 6.65
N ARG A 83 3.86 -10.10 7.84
CA ARG A 83 3.29 -9.10 8.74
C ARG A 83 3.35 -7.68 8.17
N ASN A 84 4.40 -7.34 7.42
CA ASN A 84 4.47 -6.05 6.74
C ASN A 84 3.50 -5.98 5.55
N ARG A 85 3.27 -7.09 4.85
CA ARG A 85 2.25 -7.22 3.80
C ARG A 85 0.86 -6.92 4.37
N THR A 86 0.50 -7.58 5.46
CA THR A 86 -0.77 -7.36 6.15
C THR A 86 -0.88 -5.92 6.68
N ASP A 87 0.18 -5.35 7.26
CA ASP A 87 0.20 -3.94 7.70
C ASP A 87 -0.02 -2.97 6.53
N ALA A 88 0.61 -3.20 5.37
CA ALA A 88 0.39 -2.37 4.18
C ALA A 88 -1.06 -2.44 3.68
N LEU A 89 -1.64 -3.64 3.66
CA LEU A 89 -3.04 -3.86 3.26
C LEU A 89 -4.03 -3.24 4.24
N GLN A 90 -3.81 -3.37 5.55
CA GLN A 90 -4.65 -2.75 6.56
C GLN A 90 -4.65 -1.22 6.39
N ARG A 91 -3.47 -0.62 6.20
CA ARG A 91 -3.38 0.82 5.93
C ARG A 91 -4.06 1.26 4.64
N LEU A 92 -4.17 0.38 3.64
CA LEU A 92 -4.94 0.65 2.42
C LEU A 92 -6.44 0.68 2.73
N ILE A 93 -6.91 -0.25 3.57
CA ILE A 93 -8.32 -0.40 3.95
C ILE A 93 -8.77 0.72 4.90
N GLU A 94 -7.88 1.23 5.75
CA GLU A 94 -8.16 2.31 6.70
C GLU A 94 -8.20 3.73 6.08
N LEU A 95 -7.82 3.87 4.80
CA LEU A 95 -7.89 5.14 4.05
C LEU A 95 -9.29 5.39 3.47
#